data_AF-A0A8T8TVW9-F1
#
_entry.id   AF-A0A8T8TVW9-F1
#
_cell.length_a   1.000
_cell.length_b   1.000
_cell.length_c   1.000
_cell.angle_alpha   90.00
_cell.angle_beta   90.00
_cell.angle_gamma   90.00
#
_symmetry.space_group_name_H-M   'P 1'
#
loop_
_entity.id
_entity.type
_entity.pdbx_description
1 polymer ?
#
loop_
_entity_poly.entity_id
_entity_poly.type
_entity_poly.pdbx_seq_one_letter_code
_entity_poly.pdbx_strand_id
1 'polypeptide(L)'
;MPTLNDASPAEVIQILTSELFTLVPSGSNSHLKIHQALLKSLSPAFRSTSEGGWAETDSGIHKFLENDAGDEADVTEYVLLCFITWAYLGDYKTETVGIKSIDTTEPFVFGGSRKVGYIKKKGRRSFSVGELDDDGTESAPEQASSTETTNMTNIQSVTLPHYLVLNVQIYVFANIYLIQDLKALSQQKIISYLGLGQKSRTDLVDAIFDVLNYSLMHLPDDDELLDWLAKYSSWKLEALRSDMGKFNALMQKSNGKLGGLLLRHVVPTHISPFQSPNSPYGRRY
;
A
#
# COMPACT_ATOMS: atom_id res chain seq x y z
N MET A 1 22.27 2.78 15.23
CA MET A 1 21.70 4.09 14.88
C MET A 1 20.37 3.81 14.21
N PRO A 2 19.24 4.29 14.76
CA PRO A 2 17.90 3.99 14.24
C PRO A 2 17.68 4.65 12.88
N THR A 3 17.96 5.95 12.76
CA THR A 3 17.86 6.72 11.50
C THR A 3 18.88 7.86 11.45
N LEU A 4 19.04 8.53 10.30
CA LEU A 4 19.95 9.69 10.19
C LEU A 4 19.57 10.82 11.15
N ASN A 5 18.27 10.96 11.46
CA ASN A 5 17.77 11.99 12.38
C ASN A 5 18.27 11.79 13.82
N ASP A 6 18.70 10.58 14.17
CA ASP A 6 19.24 10.23 15.48
C ASP A 6 20.78 10.25 15.52
N ALA A 7 21.43 10.59 14.40
CA ALA A 7 22.88 10.57 14.27
C ALA A 7 23.54 11.82 14.87
N SER A 8 24.73 11.66 15.43
CA SER A 8 25.56 12.79 15.85
C SER A 8 26.04 13.60 14.64
N PRO A 9 26.40 14.89 14.80
CA PRO A 9 26.86 15.71 13.67
C PRO A 9 28.06 15.12 12.91
N ALA A 10 28.96 14.42 13.61
CA ALA A 10 30.10 13.76 12.98
C ALA A 10 29.68 12.56 12.13
N GLU A 11 28.74 11.75 12.62
CA GLU A 11 28.18 10.61 11.88
C GLU A 11 27.37 11.06 10.67
N VAL A 12 26.62 12.18 10.78
CA VAL A 12 25.90 12.76 9.64
C VAL A 12 26.87 13.11 8.52
N ILE A 13 27.99 13.78 8.82
CA ILE A 13 28.99 14.13 7.82
C ILE A 13 29.58 12.86 7.19
N GLN A 14 29.92 11.86 8.00
CA GLN A 14 30.44 10.58 7.50
C GLN A 14 29.44 9.88 6.56
N ILE A 15 28.16 9.90 6.92
CA ILE A 15 27.10 9.30 6.12
C ILE A 15 26.92 10.05 4.80
N LEU A 16 26.80 11.37 4.84
CA LEU A 16 26.55 12.20 3.65
C LEU A 16 27.76 12.31 2.71
N THR A 17 28.95 11.94 3.18
CA THR A 17 30.17 11.84 2.36
C THR A 17 30.41 10.43 1.84
N SER A 18 29.63 9.44 2.27
CA SER A 18 29.75 8.07 1.79
C SER A 18 29.19 7.92 0.36
N GLU A 19 29.62 6.87 -0.32
CA GLU A 19 29.14 6.57 -1.67
C GLU A 19 27.63 6.30 -1.69
N LEU A 20 27.00 6.57 -2.83
CA LEU A 20 25.60 6.26 -3.04
C LEU A 20 25.44 4.81 -3.51
N PHE A 21 24.52 4.12 -2.86
CA PHE A 21 24.07 2.79 -3.21
C PHE A 21 22.73 2.89 -3.96
N THR A 22 22.56 2.13 -5.03
CA THR A 22 21.36 2.18 -5.88
C THR A 22 20.46 0.98 -5.58
N LEU A 23 19.20 1.24 -5.28
CA LEU A 23 18.13 0.27 -5.09
C LEU A 23 17.20 0.32 -6.30
N VAL A 24 16.95 -0.84 -6.92
CA VAL A 24 16.09 -0.97 -8.11
C VAL A 24 14.88 -1.84 -7.75
N PRO A 25 13.66 -1.27 -7.64
CA PRO A 25 12.47 -2.01 -7.22
C PRO A 25 12.09 -3.10 -8.22
N SER A 26 11.33 -4.09 -7.74
CA SER A 26 10.76 -5.15 -8.56
C SER A 26 9.81 -4.55 -9.61
N GLY A 27 9.89 -4.97 -10.86
CA GLY A 27 8.98 -4.47 -11.91
C GLY A 27 9.32 -3.10 -12.46
N SER A 28 10.35 -2.42 -11.95
CA SER A 28 10.68 -1.05 -12.34
C SER A 28 12.15 -0.90 -12.73
N ASN A 29 12.39 0.06 -13.62
CA ASN A 29 13.73 0.54 -13.95
C ASN A 29 14.06 1.83 -13.18
N SER A 30 13.30 2.17 -12.13
CA SER A 30 13.61 3.31 -11.28
C SER A 30 14.85 3.01 -10.42
N HIS A 31 15.76 3.98 -10.39
CA HIS A 31 17.01 3.89 -9.65
C HIS A 31 16.93 4.81 -8.43
N LEU A 32 16.61 4.24 -7.27
CA LEU A 32 16.52 4.99 -6.01
C LEU A 32 17.88 4.96 -5.31
N LYS A 33 18.33 6.10 -4.78
CA LYS A 33 19.67 6.23 -4.20
C LYS A 33 19.61 6.44 -2.69
N ILE A 34 20.51 5.77 -1.98
CA ILE A 34 20.70 5.93 -0.53
C ILE A 34 22.19 5.87 -0.20
N HIS A 35 22.65 6.64 0.79
CA HIS A 35 24.05 6.60 1.22
C HIS A 35 24.41 5.19 1.74
N GLN A 36 25.50 4.62 1.26
CA GLN A 36 25.92 3.25 1.59
C GLN A 36 26.19 3.11 3.09
N ALA A 37 26.81 4.12 3.72
CA ALA A 37 27.03 4.11 5.17
C ALA A 37 25.71 4.10 5.95
N LEU A 38 24.70 4.84 5.47
CA LEU A 38 23.35 4.81 6.05
C LEU A 38 22.72 3.42 5.90
N LEU A 39 22.70 2.88 4.68
CA LEU A 39 22.09 1.57 4.40
C LEU A 39 22.72 0.46 5.24
N LYS A 40 24.06 0.43 5.31
CA LYS A 40 24.80 -0.49 6.18
C LYS A 40 24.45 -0.26 7.64
N SER A 41 24.33 0.98 8.10
CA SER A 41 23.98 1.24 9.50
C SER A 41 22.60 0.70 9.89
N LEU A 42 21.64 0.67 8.96
CA LEU A 42 20.23 0.34 9.22
C LEU A 42 19.92 -1.15 9.21
N SER A 43 20.57 -1.93 8.34
CA SER A 43 20.25 -3.34 8.15
C SER A 43 21.50 -4.21 8.25
N PRO A 44 21.51 -5.20 9.15
CA PRO A 44 22.55 -6.23 9.16
C PRO A 44 22.66 -6.98 7.83
N ALA A 45 21.55 -7.20 7.14
CA ALA A 45 21.53 -7.89 5.85
C ALA A 45 22.35 -7.14 4.78
N PHE A 46 22.32 -5.79 4.80
CA PHE A 46 23.16 -4.95 3.94
C PHE A 46 24.59 -4.74 4.48
N ARG A 47 24.92 -5.21 5.69
CA ARG A 47 26.31 -5.25 6.22
C ARG A 47 27.03 -6.55 5.83
N SER A 48 26.36 -7.68 5.98
CA SER A 48 26.92 -9.03 5.76
C SER A 48 27.20 -9.35 4.29
N THR A 49 26.74 -8.51 3.38
CA THR A 49 26.91 -8.64 1.94
C THR A 49 28.37 -8.58 1.47
N SER A 50 29.32 -8.13 2.30
CA SER A 50 30.77 -8.19 1.98
C SER A 50 31.43 -9.53 2.27
N GLU A 51 30.85 -10.40 3.09
CA GLU A 51 31.49 -11.66 3.51
C GLU A 51 30.79 -12.93 2.99
N GLY A 52 29.59 -12.83 2.42
CA GLY A 52 28.73 -14.01 2.19
C GLY A 52 27.76 -14.00 1.02
N GLY A 53 27.96 -13.17 -0.01
CA GLY A 53 27.42 -13.46 -1.34
C GLY A 53 26.17 -12.72 -1.76
N TRP A 54 26.36 -11.59 -2.45
CA TRP A 54 25.49 -11.09 -3.51
C TRP A 54 26.42 -10.38 -4.50
N ALA A 55 26.70 -10.99 -5.66
CA ALA A 55 27.67 -10.45 -6.64
C ALA A 55 27.29 -9.04 -7.16
N GLU A 56 26.01 -8.66 -7.05
CA GLU A 56 25.52 -7.33 -7.41
C GLU A 56 25.96 -6.24 -6.43
N THR A 57 26.22 -6.56 -5.16
CA THR A 57 26.55 -5.54 -4.14
C THR A 57 27.91 -4.87 -4.37
N ASP A 58 28.85 -5.58 -5.01
CA ASP A 58 30.15 -5.04 -5.38
C ASP A 58 30.05 -3.97 -6.49
N SER A 59 28.93 -3.96 -7.22
CA SER A 59 28.64 -2.95 -8.26
C SER A 59 27.94 -1.68 -7.72
N GLY A 60 27.58 -1.66 -6.42
CA GLY A 60 26.84 -0.55 -5.81
C GLY A 60 25.35 -0.50 -6.20
N ILE A 61 24.82 -1.60 -6.77
CA ILE A 61 23.43 -1.72 -7.21
C ILE A 61 22.83 -2.98 -6.57
N HIS A 62 21.60 -2.87 -6.06
CA HIS A 62 20.80 -4.02 -5.64
C HIS A 62 19.46 -4.01 -6.38
N LYS A 63 19.19 -5.09 -7.10
CA LYS A 63 17.94 -5.26 -7.84
C LYS A 63 17.02 -6.23 -7.10
N PHE A 64 15.82 -5.76 -6.78
CA PHE A 64 14.78 -6.62 -6.23
C PHE A 64 14.13 -7.42 -7.37
N LEU A 65 13.98 -8.72 -7.16
CA LEU A 65 13.42 -9.62 -8.18
C LEU A 65 11.90 -9.47 -8.26
N GLU A 66 11.35 -9.69 -9.44
CA GLU A 66 9.92 -9.90 -9.62
C GLU A 66 9.57 -11.32 -9.20
N ASN A 67 8.36 -11.50 -8.67
CA ASN A 67 7.85 -12.84 -8.38
C ASN A 67 7.50 -13.54 -9.70
N ASP A 68 8.10 -14.71 -9.94
CA ASP A 68 7.85 -15.54 -11.12
C ASP A 68 6.37 -15.99 -11.25
N ALA A 69 5.58 -15.83 -10.18
CA ALA A 69 4.19 -16.27 -10.10
C ALA A 69 3.16 -15.31 -10.73
N GLY A 70 3.58 -14.15 -11.25
CA GLY A 70 2.65 -13.13 -11.78
C GLY A 70 1.79 -12.45 -10.70
N ASP A 71 2.07 -12.72 -9.43
CA ASP A 71 1.53 -12.02 -8.25
C ASP A 71 2.33 -10.72 -8.00
N GLU A 72 1.78 -9.83 -7.17
CA GLU A 72 2.30 -8.49 -6.83
C GLU A 72 3.81 -8.51 -6.50
N ALA A 73 4.55 -7.52 -7.00
CA ALA A 73 5.98 -7.35 -6.78
C ALA A 73 6.33 -7.30 -5.28
N ASP A 74 7.30 -8.12 -4.85
CA ASP A 74 7.72 -8.21 -3.44
C ASP A 74 8.16 -6.85 -2.86
N VAL A 75 8.91 -6.08 -3.65
CA VAL A 75 9.42 -4.76 -3.23
C VAL A 75 9.11 -3.73 -4.30
N THR A 76 8.00 -3.02 -4.11
CA THR A 76 7.56 -1.95 -5.00
C THR A 76 8.34 -0.66 -4.79
N GLU A 77 8.27 0.24 -5.78
CA GLU A 77 8.85 1.59 -5.66
C GLU A 77 8.31 2.36 -4.44
N TYR A 78 7.02 2.20 -4.12
CA TYR A 78 6.39 2.85 -2.98
C TYR A 78 6.99 2.40 -1.64
N VAL A 79 7.30 1.11 -1.50
CA VAL A 79 7.96 0.55 -0.31
C VAL A 79 9.35 1.16 -0.15
N LEU A 80 10.13 1.20 -1.23
CA LEU A 80 11.49 1.76 -1.20
C LEU A 80 11.49 3.26 -0.92
N LEU A 81 10.57 4.03 -1.49
CA LEU A 81 10.44 5.45 -1.20
C LEU A 81 10.10 5.70 0.27
N CYS A 82 9.19 4.91 0.85
CA CYS A 82 8.86 5.00 2.27
C CYS A 82 10.06 4.61 3.14
N PHE A 83 10.76 3.53 2.79
CA PHE A 83 11.96 3.09 3.49
C PHE A 83 13.06 4.16 3.48
N ILE A 84 13.37 4.73 2.31
CA ILE A 84 14.38 5.79 2.17
C ILE A 84 13.95 7.02 2.98
N THR A 85 12.68 7.43 2.88
CA THR A 85 12.17 8.56 3.66
C THR A 85 12.37 8.34 5.16
N TRP A 86 12.00 7.16 5.66
CA TRP A 86 12.21 6.77 7.05
C TRP A 86 13.69 6.78 7.44
N ALA A 87 14.56 6.19 6.61
CA ALA A 87 16.00 6.12 6.85
C ALA A 87 16.63 7.50 7.11
N TYR A 88 16.17 8.53 6.39
CA TYR A 88 16.67 9.89 6.57
C TYR A 88 15.93 10.67 7.66
N LEU A 89 14.61 10.48 7.82
CA LEU A 89 13.78 11.37 8.63
C LEU A 89 13.33 10.80 9.97
N GLY A 90 13.50 9.51 10.24
CA GLY A 90 12.93 8.87 11.43
C GLY A 90 11.50 8.39 11.27
N ASP A 91 10.78 8.86 10.23
CA ASP A 91 9.38 8.54 9.97
C ASP A 91 9.11 8.48 8.47
N TYR A 92 8.06 7.76 8.07
CA TYR A 92 7.55 7.77 6.70
C TYR A 92 6.06 8.13 6.67
N LYS A 93 5.70 8.88 5.63
CA LYS A 93 4.33 9.31 5.35
C LYS A 93 3.92 8.71 4.04
N THR A 94 2.85 7.93 4.00
CA THR A 94 2.37 7.35 2.75
C THR A 94 1.86 8.43 1.78
N GLU A 95 1.55 9.63 2.29
CA GLU A 95 1.16 10.77 1.46
C GLU A 95 2.28 11.22 0.52
N THR A 96 3.56 10.97 0.86
CA THR A 96 4.68 11.32 -0.03
C THR A 96 4.70 10.49 -1.30
N VAL A 97 4.08 9.31 -1.26
CA VAL A 97 3.89 8.42 -2.41
C VAL A 97 2.46 8.50 -2.97
N GLY A 98 1.70 9.52 -2.60
CA GLY A 98 0.33 9.75 -3.08
C GLY A 98 -0.74 8.89 -2.42
N ILE A 99 -0.39 8.08 -1.42
CA ILE A 99 -1.31 7.17 -0.73
C ILE A 99 -1.78 7.84 0.56
N LYS A 100 -3.03 8.28 0.57
CA LYS A 100 -3.59 9.02 1.70
C LYS A 100 -4.06 8.07 2.79
N SER A 101 -3.63 8.32 4.04
CA SER A 101 -4.37 7.84 5.19
C SER A 101 -5.76 8.50 5.20
N ILE A 102 -6.78 7.75 5.61
CA ILE A 102 -8.17 8.23 5.63
C ILE A 102 -8.37 9.36 6.66
N ASP A 103 -7.40 9.60 7.54
CA ASP A 103 -7.49 10.56 8.64
C ASP A 103 -7.15 12.01 8.28
N THR A 104 -6.94 12.33 6.99
CA THR A 104 -6.97 13.73 6.55
C THR A 104 -8.43 14.21 6.48
N THR A 105 -9.07 14.32 7.65
CA THR A 105 -10.09 15.35 7.83
C THR A 105 -9.42 16.68 7.52
N GLU A 106 -9.60 17.15 6.29
CA GLU A 106 -9.82 18.57 6.03
C GLU A 106 -10.61 19.12 7.21
N PRO A 107 -10.16 20.20 7.89
CA PRO A 107 -10.96 20.81 8.93
C PRO A 107 -12.31 21.15 8.32
N PHE A 108 -13.33 20.41 8.75
CA PHE A 108 -14.71 20.68 8.41
C PHE A 108 -15.03 22.04 9.02
N VAL A 109 -14.88 23.10 8.23
CA VAL A 109 -15.27 24.46 8.62
C VAL A 109 -16.78 24.47 8.74
N PHE A 110 -17.25 24.26 9.95
CA PHE A 110 -18.64 24.46 10.31
C PHE A 110 -18.95 25.97 10.23
N GLY A 111 -19.68 26.37 9.19
CA GLY A 111 -20.30 27.70 9.12
C GLY A 111 -19.91 28.52 7.89
N GLY A 112 -20.78 28.50 6.88
CA GLY A 112 -20.66 29.39 5.74
C GLY A 112 -21.68 29.10 4.65
N SER A 113 -22.96 29.34 4.93
CA SER A 113 -24.03 29.28 3.94
C SER A 113 -23.68 30.11 2.69
N ARG A 114 -23.55 29.46 1.53
CA ARG A 114 -23.80 30.10 0.25
C ARG A 114 -24.90 29.36 -0.48
N LYS A 115 -26.08 29.96 -0.47
CA LYS A 115 -27.20 29.62 -1.33
C LYS A 115 -26.73 29.79 -2.79
N VAL A 116 -26.57 28.69 -3.52
CA VAL A 116 -26.50 28.74 -4.98
C VAL A 116 -27.94 28.86 -5.48
N GLY A 117 -28.29 30.06 -5.95
CA GLY A 117 -29.59 30.36 -6.51
C GLY A 117 -29.80 29.64 -7.84
N TYR A 118 -30.86 28.84 -7.93
CA TYR A 118 -31.40 28.37 -9.19
C TYR A 118 -32.03 29.55 -9.94
N ILE A 119 -31.40 29.98 -11.04
CA ILE A 119 -32.06 30.86 -12.02
C ILE A 119 -32.88 29.98 -12.97
N LYS A 120 -34.20 30.00 -12.77
CA LYS A 120 -35.20 29.61 -13.78
C LYS A 120 -35.23 30.67 -14.89
N LYS A 121 -35.13 30.26 -16.15
CA LYS A 121 -35.71 31.02 -17.28
C LYS A 121 -36.73 30.16 -18.03
N LYS A 122 -37.97 30.65 -18.05
CA LYS A 122 -39.13 30.16 -18.81
C LYS A 122 -39.28 30.99 -20.10
N GLY A 123 -39.83 30.38 -21.15
CA GLY A 123 -40.57 31.03 -22.25
C GLY A 123 -40.16 30.49 -23.64
N ARG A 124 -40.91 29.57 -24.28
CA ARG A 124 -42.04 29.77 -25.25
C ARG A 124 -41.63 30.67 -26.44
N ARG A 125 -41.85 30.35 -27.73
CA ARG A 125 -42.82 29.48 -28.45
C ARG A 125 -42.41 29.35 -29.95
N SER A 126 -42.68 28.16 -30.53
CA SER A 126 -43.18 27.82 -31.89
C SER A 126 -42.59 28.40 -33.18
N PHE A 127 -42.19 27.52 -34.12
CA PHE A 127 -42.81 27.42 -35.46
C PHE A 127 -42.48 26.06 -36.12
N SER A 128 -43.38 25.55 -36.96
CA SER A 128 -43.46 24.19 -37.51
C SER A 128 -42.97 24.09 -38.98
N VAL A 129 -43.13 22.89 -39.57
CA VAL A 129 -43.06 22.47 -41.01
C VAL A 129 -41.72 21.80 -41.35
N GLY A 130 -41.59 20.64 -41.99
CA GLY A 130 -42.45 19.60 -42.59
C GLY A 130 -41.47 18.62 -43.28
N GLU A 131 -41.49 17.33 -42.95
CA GLU A 131 -41.96 16.22 -43.81
C GLU A 131 -41.20 16.07 -45.15
N LEU A 132 -40.41 14.99 -45.30
CA LEU A 132 -40.55 13.95 -46.35
C LEU A 132 -39.32 13.03 -46.43
N ASP A 133 -39.63 11.80 -46.81
CA ASP A 133 -38.87 10.56 -46.91
C ASP A 133 -37.73 10.60 -47.94
N ASP A 134 -36.73 9.69 -47.85
CA ASP A 134 -36.44 8.74 -48.94
C ASP A 134 -35.41 7.66 -48.53
N ASP A 135 -35.60 6.51 -49.15
CA ASP A 135 -35.03 5.18 -49.00
C ASP A 135 -33.73 4.98 -49.83
N GLY A 136 -32.97 3.93 -49.50
CA GLY A 136 -32.31 3.11 -50.52
C GLY A 136 -30.92 3.47 -51.07
N THR A 137 -29.95 2.65 -50.65
CA THR A 137 -29.10 1.80 -51.53
C THR A 137 -27.72 2.30 -52.03
N GLU A 138 -26.73 1.43 -51.76
CA GLU A 138 -25.41 1.16 -52.39
C GLU A 138 -24.56 2.29 -53.00
N SER A 139 -23.30 2.36 -52.56
CA SER A 139 -22.11 1.98 -53.38
C SER A 139 -20.81 2.18 -52.59
N ALA A 140 -19.98 1.14 -52.51
CA ALA A 140 -18.53 1.25 -52.35
C ALA A 140 -17.89 1.41 -53.75
N PRO A 141 -16.56 1.52 -53.96
CA PRO A 141 -15.44 1.81 -53.04
C PRO A 141 -14.55 2.97 -53.54
N GLU A 142 -13.68 3.57 -52.71
CA GLU A 142 -12.42 4.12 -53.24
C GLU A 142 -11.36 4.36 -52.16
N GLN A 143 -10.15 3.88 -52.46
CA GLN A 143 -8.94 3.99 -51.66
C GLN A 143 -8.21 5.30 -51.95
N ALA A 144 -7.80 6.00 -50.89
CA ALA A 144 -6.65 6.90 -50.73
C ALA A 144 -6.90 7.62 -49.39
N SER A 145 -5.98 8.00 -48.52
CA SER A 145 -4.52 7.99 -48.41
C SER A 145 -4.27 8.81 -47.14
N SER A 146 -3.33 8.37 -46.29
CA SER A 146 -2.65 9.21 -45.28
C SER A 146 -3.50 9.89 -44.19
N THR A 147 -3.28 9.53 -42.93
CA THR A 147 -2.74 10.47 -41.92
C THR A 147 -2.55 9.77 -40.58
N GLU A 148 -1.43 10.13 -39.96
CA GLU A 148 -1.02 9.81 -38.61
C GLU A 148 -2.18 9.88 -37.62
N THR A 149 -2.44 8.79 -36.92
CA THR A 149 -3.13 8.84 -35.63
C THR A 149 -2.17 8.29 -34.59
N THR A 150 -1.47 9.23 -33.98
CA THR A 150 -0.81 9.14 -32.69
C THR A 150 -1.70 8.34 -31.74
N ASN A 151 -1.30 7.09 -31.46
CA ASN A 151 -1.88 6.30 -30.38
C ASN A 151 -1.53 6.97 -29.05
N MET A 152 -2.33 7.96 -28.67
CA MET A 152 -2.30 8.60 -27.37
C MET A 152 -2.75 7.61 -26.32
N THR A 153 -1.80 7.30 -25.43
CA THR A 153 -2.02 7.10 -24.00
C THR A 153 -3.00 5.99 -23.62
N ASN A 154 -2.51 4.75 -23.65
CA ASN A 154 -2.89 3.76 -22.65
C ASN A 154 -2.42 4.25 -21.28
N ILE A 155 -3.19 5.14 -20.66
CA ILE A 155 -3.03 5.44 -19.24
C ILE A 155 -3.59 4.20 -18.54
N GLN A 156 -2.71 3.22 -18.31
CA GLN A 156 -2.94 2.28 -17.23
C GLN A 156 -3.20 3.14 -16.00
N SER A 157 -4.45 3.14 -15.52
CA SER A 157 -4.76 3.68 -14.21
C SER A 157 -3.91 2.89 -13.23
N VAL A 158 -2.79 3.47 -12.81
CA VAL A 158 -1.95 2.88 -11.76
C VAL A 158 -2.80 2.91 -10.51
N THR A 159 -3.47 1.79 -10.23
CA THR A 159 -4.26 1.62 -9.02
C THR A 159 -3.28 1.70 -7.86
N LEU A 160 -3.28 2.83 -7.15
CA LEU A 160 -2.40 2.99 -5.99
C LEU A 160 -2.79 1.96 -4.91
N PRO A 161 -1.81 1.31 -4.26
CA PRO A 161 -2.11 0.35 -3.23
C PRO A 161 -2.79 1.04 -2.04
N HIS A 162 -3.68 0.30 -1.38
CA HIS A 162 -4.35 0.79 -0.19
C HIS A 162 -3.34 1.09 0.92
N TYR A 163 -3.58 2.14 1.73
CA TYR A 163 -2.72 2.55 2.84
C TYR A 163 -2.28 1.37 3.71
N LEU A 164 -3.23 0.51 4.09
CA LEU A 164 -2.97 -0.64 4.94
C LEU A 164 -2.06 -1.69 4.28
N VAL A 165 -2.25 -1.95 2.98
CA VAL A 165 -1.45 -2.90 2.21
C VAL A 165 0.00 -2.43 2.15
N LEU A 166 0.23 -1.14 1.84
CA LEU A 166 1.58 -0.58 1.80
C LEU A 166 2.30 -0.70 3.16
N ASN A 167 1.61 -0.40 4.27
CA ASN A 167 2.25 -0.51 5.58
C ASN A 167 2.62 -1.96 5.93
N VAL A 168 1.85 -2.95 5.48
CA VAL A 168 2.17 -4.37 5.66
C VAL A 168 3.32 -4.79 4.75
N GLN A 169 3.37 -4.30 3.51
CA GLN A 169 4.53 -4.49 2.61
C GLN A 169 5.81 -3.93 3.25
N ILE A 170 5.74 -2.75 3.86
CA ILE A 170 6.86 -2.16 4.61
C ILE A 170 7.24 -3.02 5.82
N TYR A 171 6.26 -3.57 6.55
CA TYR A 171 6.52 -4.47 7.68
C TYR A 171 7.25 -5.75 7.23
N VAL A 172 6.77 -6.38 6.15
CA VAL A 172 7.39 -7.57 5.54
C VAL A 172 8.81 -7.25 5.08
N PHE A 173 9.00 -6.15 4.36
CA PHE A 173 10.31 -5.67 3.94
C PHE A 173 11.25 -5.49 5.14
N ALA A 174 10.79 -4.80 6.19
CA ALA A 174 11.57 -4.60 7.40
C ALA A 174 11.91 -5.91 8.11
N ASN A 175 11.02 -6.91 8.07
CA ASN A 175 11.27 -8.24 8.61
C ASN A 175 12.34 -9.00 7.82
N ILE A 176 12.26 -9.00 6.48
CA ILE A 176 13.23 -9.66 5.59
C ILE A 176 14.63 -9.05 5.76
N TYR A 177 14.72 -7.72 5.77
CA TYR A 177 15.98 -6.99 5.89
C TYR A 177 16.40 -6.74 7.35
N LEU A 178 15.71 -7.34 8.33
CA LEU A 178 16.04 -7.29 9.75
C LEU A 178 16.14 -5.86 10.34
N ILE A 179 15.26 -4.97 9.89
CA ILE A 179 15.19 -3.55 10.29
C ILE A 179 14.13 -3.39 11.39
N GLN A 180 14.50 -3.66 12.63
CA GLN A 180 13.55 -3.75 13.76
C GLN A 180 12.78 -2.46 14.03
N ASP A 181 13.43 -1.30 13.95
CA ASP A 181 12.79 -0.01 14.22
C ASP A 181 11.70 0.32 13.19
N LEU A 182 11.95 0.01 11.91
CA LEU A 182 10.96 0.14 10.84
C LEU A 182 9.82 -0.88 10.97
N LYS A 183 10.15 -2.11 11.38
CA LYS A 183 9.16 -3.17 11.66
C LYS A 183 8.19 -2.72 12.76
N ALA A 184 8.72 -2.18 13.87
CA ALA A 184 7.89 -1.66 14.96
C ALA A 184 7.03 -0.45 14.54
N LEU A 185 7.61 0.50 13.78
CA LEU A 185 6.90 1.68 13.31
C LEU A 185 5.73 1.32 12.37
N SER A 186 5.98 0.44 11.41
CA SER A 186 4.95 -0.02 10.47
C SER A 186 3.83 -0.79 11.17
N GLN A 187 4.17 -1.68 12.12
CA GLN A 187 3.19 -2.37 12.97
C GLN A 187 2.31 -1.37 13.73
N GLN A 188 2.90 -0.35 14.33
CA GLN A 188 2.15 0.68 15.05
C GLN A 188 1.18 1.42 14.12
N LYS A 189 1.61 1.79 12.91
CA LYS A 189 0.75 2.45 11.91
C LYS A 189 -0.41 1.56 11.45
N ILE A 190 -0.16 0.26 11.24
CA ILE A 190 -1.19 -0.74 10.90
C ILE A 190 -2.25 -0.83 12.00
N ILE A 191 -1.81 -1.03 13.25
CA ILE A 191 -2.71 -1.18 14.41
C ILE A 191 -3.51 0.10 14.63
N SER A 192 -2.86 1.27 14.55
CA SER A 192 -3.52 2.57 14.73
C SER A 192 -4.60 2.80 13.67
N TYR A 193 -4.30 2.50 12.40
CA TYR A 193 -5.25 2.64 11.32
C TYR A 193 -6.46 1.71 11.47
N LEU A 194 -6.24 0.45 11.85
CA LEU A 194 -7.31 -0.50 12.13
C LEU A 194 -8.13 -0.12 13.37
N GLY A 195 -7.51 0.58 14.35
CA GLY A 195 -8.21 1.16 15.50
C GLY A 195 -9.17 2.27 15.10
N LEU A 196 -8.75 3.16 14.21
CA LEU A 196 -9.60 4.23 13.65
C LEU A 196 -10.76 3.65 12.81
N GLY A 197 -10.50 2.57 12.09
CA GLY A 197 -11.45 1.82 11.27
C GLY A 197 -12.56 1.07 12.04
N GLN A 198 -12.66 1.22 13.36
CA GLN A 198 -13.69 0.56 14.17
C GLN A 198 -15.12 0.94 13.74
N LYS A 199 -15.33 2.13 13.16
CA LYS A 199 -16.61 2.55 12.58
C LYS A 199 -16.77 1.94 11.19
N SER A 200 -17.59 0.90 11.11
CA SER A 200 -17.98 0.12 9.92
C SER A 200 -17.87 0.88 8.60
N ARG A 201 -16.85 0.55 7.80
CA ARG A 201 -16.76 0.93 6.40
C ARG A 201 -16.46 -0.30 5.54
N THR A 202 -17.06 -0.34 4.36
CA THR A 202 -16.98 -1.47 3.42
C THR A 202 -15.65 -1.54 2.69
N ASP A 203 -14.99 -0.39 2.45
CA ASP A 203 -13.66 -0.31 1.83
C ASP A 203 -12.56 -0.95 2.69
N LEU A 204 -12.72 -0.90 4.01
CA LEU A 204 -11.80 -1.53 4.95
C LEU A 204 -11.81 -3.06 4.87
N VAL A 205 -12.96 -3.66 4.54
CA VAL A 205 -13.10 -5.13 4.46
C VAL A 205 -12.26 -5.69 3.33
N ASP A 206 -12.28 -5.04 2.17
CA ASP A 206 -11.45 -5.42 1.02
C ASP A 206 -9.97 -5.30 1.34
N ALA A 207 -9.56 -4.18 1.94
CA ALA A 207 -8.19 -3.98 2.37
C ALA A 207 -7.72 -5.01 3.41
N ILE A 208 -8.61 -5.48 4.31
CA ILE A 208 -8.29 -6.55 5.26
C ILE A 208 -8.05 -7.87 4.54
N PHE A 209 -8.83 -8.20 3.51
CA PHE A 209 -8.58 -9.41 2.71
C PHE A 209 -7.21 -9.37 2.03
N ASP A 210 -6.87 -8.24 1.40
CA ASP A 210 -5.57 -8.07 0.74
C ASP A 210 -4.42 -8.19 1.74
N VAL A 211 -4.56 -7.55 2.90
CA VAL A 211 -3.57 -7.59 3.99
C VAL A 211 -3.37 -8.99 4.54
N LEU A 212 -4.46 -9.73 4.78
CA LEU A 212 -4.35 -11.10 5.26
C LEU A 212 -3.69 -12.00 4.22
N ASN A 213 -4.09 -11.87 2.95
CA ASN A 213 -3.51 -12.65 1.87
C ASN A 213 -2.00 -12.41 1.78
N TYR A 214 -1.58 -11.15 1.72
CA TYR A 214 -0.17 -10.78 1.63
C TYR A 214 0.61 -11.22 2.88
N SER A 215 0.07 -10.97 4.08
CA SER A 215 0.74 -11.36 5.32
C SER A 215 0.93 -12.88 5.44
N LEU A 216 -0.06 -13.68 5.03
CA LEU A 216 0.01 -15.15 5.11
C LEU A 216 1.06 -15.72 4.15
N MET A 217 1.30 -15.06 3.01
CA MET A 217 2.28 -15.47 2.01
C MET A 217 3.72 -15.12 2.40
N HIS A 218 3.93 -13.96 3.03
CA HIS A 218 5.28 -13.44 3.26
C HIS A 218 5.77 -13.48 4.71
N LEU A 219 4.89 -13.69 5.69
CA LEU A 219 5.27 -13.77 7.11
C LEU A 219 5.31 -15.21 7.64
N PRO A 220 6.26 -15.50 8.55
CA PRO A 220 6.32 -16.79 9.21
C PRO A 220 5.10 -16.99 10.14
N ASP A 221 4.79 -18.25 10.44
CA ASP A 221 3.57 -18.64 11.17
C ASP A 221 3.52 -18.11 12.61
N ASP A 222 4.67 -17.80 13.19
CA ASP A 222 4.86 -17.30 14.55
C ASP A 222 5.03 -15.77 14.63
N ASP A 223 4.86 -15.05 13.51
CA ASP A 223 5.03 -13.59 13.51
C ASP A 223 3.94 -12.87 14.34
N GLU A 224 4.38 -11.86 15.11
CA GLU A 224 3.53 -11.09 16.02
C GLU A 224 2.41 -10.32 15.30
N LEU A 225 2.70 -9.75 14.12
CA LEU A 225 1.69 -9.04 13.34
C LEU A 225 0.66 -10.03 12.79
N LEU A 226 1.11 -11.21 12.33
CA LEU A 226 0.20 -12.22 11.81
C LEU A 226 -0.75 -12.76 12.90
N ASP A 227 -0.23 -13.02 14.11
CA ASP A 227 -1.07 -13.42 15.26
C ASP A 227 -2.05 -12.30 15.67
N TRP A 228 -1.60 -11.04 15.64
CA TRP A 228 -2.48 -9.90 15.92
C TRP A 228 -3.57 -9.74 14.85
N LEU A 229 -3.22 -9.86 13.57
CA LEU A 229 -4.18 -9.80 12.46
C LEU A 229 -5.19 -10.96 12.55
N ALA A 230 -4.77 -12.15 12.96
CA ALA A 230 -5.67 -13.27 13.18
C ALA A 230 -6.68 -13.00 14.30
N LYS A 231 -6.25 -12.38 15.41
CA LYS A 231 -7.14 -11.93 16.49
C LYS A 231 -8.13 -10.88 15.99
N TYR A 232 -7.64 -9.88 15.26
CA TYR A 232 -8.47 -8.82 14.69
C TYR A 232 -9.52 -9.37 13.72
N SER A 233 -9.13 -10.28 12.83
CA SER A 233 -10.02 -10.95 11.88
C SER A 233 -11.04 -11.85 12.56
N SER A 234 -10.67 -12.50 13.66
CA SER A 234 -11.61 -13.29 14.48
C SER A 234 -12.68 -12.39 15.12
N TRP A 235 -12.28 -11.20 15.58
CA TRP A 235 -13.22 -10.20 16.10
C TRP A 235 -14.11 -9.59 14.99
N LYS A 236 -13.58 -9.38 13.78
CA LYS A 236 -14.31 -8.91 12.60
C LYS A 236 -14.93 -10.02 11.74
N LEU A 237 -15.04 -11.23 12.27
CA LEU A 237 -15.39 -12.42 11.48
C LEU A 237 -16.77 -12.32 10.82
N GLU A 238 -17.74 -11.67 11.46
CA GLU A 238 -19.07 -11.44 10.88
C GLU A 238 -19.01 -10.54 9.63
N ALA A 239 -18.19 -9.49 9.67
CA ALA A 239 -17.97 -8.61 8.53
C ALA A 239 -17.23 -9.33 7.40
N LEU A 240 -16.23 -10.14 7.72
CA LEU A 240 -15.49 -10.94 6.72
C LEU A 240 -16.39 -12.01 6.08
N ARG A 241 -17.27 -12.64 6.85
CA ARG A 241 -18.24 -13.63 6.33
C ARG A 241 -19.33 -13.03 5.44
N SER A 242 -19.48 -11.71 5.44
CA SER A 242 -20.44 -11.04 4.57
C SER A 242 -20.05 -11.17 3.10
N ASP A 243 -18.75 -11.29 2.80
CA ASP A 243 -18.22 -11.66 1.48
C ASP A 243 -17.67 -13.10 1.50
N MET A 244 -18.59 -14.08 1.42
CA MET A 244 -18.22 -15.50 1.40
C MET A 244 -17.33 -15.89 0.22
N GLY A 245 -17.41 -15.16 -0.91
CA GLY A 245 -16.61 -15.44 -2.09
C GLY A 245 -15.12 -15.19 -1.81
N LYS A 246 -14.78 -13.99 -1.35
CA LYS A 246 -13.41 -13.62 -0.99
C LYS A 246 -12.90 -14.41 0.21
N PHE A 247 -13.77 -14.64 1.19
CA PHE A 247 -13.41 -15.44 2.37
C PHE A 247 -13.01 -16.87 2.01
N ASN A 248 -13.80 -17.55 1.18
CA ASN A 248 -13.48 -18.92 0.75
C ASN A 248 -12.22 -18.97 -0.13
N ALA A 249 -12.03 -17.98 -1.01
CA ALA A 249 -10.82 -17.87 -1.83
C ALA A 249 -9.57 -17.70 -0.95
N LEU A 250 -9.64 -16.84 0.07
CA LEU A 250 -8.53 -16.63 1.01
C LEU A 250 -8.23 -17.90 1.84
N MET A 251 -9.26 -18.62 2.29
CA MET A 251 -9.10 -19.87 3.02
C MET A 251 -8.45 -20.97 2.16
N GLN A 252 -8.77 -21.02 0.86
CA GLN A 252 -8.14 -21.93 -0.09
C GLN A 252 -6.70 -21.53 -0.39
N LYS A 253 -6.44 -20.25 -0.72
CA LYS A 253 -5.08 -19.76 -1.06
C LYS A 253 -4.11 -19.87 0.12
N SER A 254 -4.60 -19.74 1.36
CA SER A 254 -3.79 -19.89 2.57
C SER A 254 -3.54 -21.36 2.99
N ASN A 255 -3.97 -22.35 2.20
CA ASN A 255 -3.82 -23.79 2.50
C ASN A 255 -4.28 -24.18 3.92
N GLY A 256 -5.30 -23.51 4.46
CA GLY A 256 -5.81 -23.75 5.81
C GLY A 256 -5.03 -23.09 6.96
N LYS A 257 -3.91 -22.39 6.70
CA LYS A 257 -3.15 -21.61 7.69
C LYS A 257 -4.02 -20.58 8.39
N LEU A 258 -4.83 -19.84 7.61
CA LEU A 258 -5.78 -18.87 8.17
C LEU A 258 -6.83 -19.56 9.05
N GLY A 259 -7.31 -20.74 8.66
CA GLY A 259 -8.29 -21.50 9.43
C GLY A 259 -7.79 -21.87 10.82
N GLY A 260 -6.55 -22.36 10.91
CA GLY A 260 -5.91 -22.66 12.20
C GLY A 260 -5.72 -21.42 13.07
N LEU A 261 -5.27 -20.31 12.47
CA LEU A 261 -5.08 -19.03 13.16
C LEU A 261 -6.41 -18.43 13.66
N LEU A 262 -7.46 -18.50 12.86
CA LEU A 262 -8.80 -18.06 13.28
C LEU A 262 -9.33 -18.96 14.40
N LEU A 263 -9.26 -20.29 14.26
CA LEU A 263 -9.75 -21.23 15.28
C LEU A 263 -9.06 -21.02 16.64
N ARG A 264 -7.77 -20.64 16.65
CA ARG A 264 -7.03 -20.27 17.86
C ARG A 264 -7.67 -19.10 18.63
N HIS A 265 -8.34 -18.19 17.91
CA HIS A 265 -8.89 -16.94 18.45
C HIS A 265 -10.42 -16.81 18.33
N VAL A 266 -11.11 -17.79 17.74
CA VAL A 266 -12.58 -17.82 17.54
C VAL A 266 -13.36 -17.99 18.85
N VAL A 267 -12.72 -18.50 19.91
CA VAL A 267 -13.39 -18.79 21.20
C VAL A 267 -13.17 -17.69 22.28
N PRO A 268 -12.18 -16.75 22.20
CA PRO A 268 -12.09 -15.67 23.20
C PRO A 268 -12.50 -14.22 22.83
N THR A 269 -12.90 -13.84 21.61
CA THR A 269 -12.94 -12.39 21.26
C THR A 269 -14.32 -11.80 20.94
N HIS A 270 -15.21 -11.78 21.94
CA HIS A 270 -16.14 -10.63 22.07
C HIS A 270 -15.37 -9.36 22.51
N ILE A 271 -14.14 -9.53 22.98
CA ILE A 271 -13.24 -8.47 23.44
C ILE A 271 -12.39 -8.00 22.26
N SER A 272 -12.44 -6.69 22.02
CA SER A 272 -11.63 -6.04 21.00
C SER A 272 -10.12 -6.26 21.25
N PRO A 273 -9.30 -6.53 20.22
CA PRO A 273 -7.85 -6.66 20.38
C PRO A 273 -7.18 -5.39 20.94
N PHE A 274 -7.87 -4.24 20.86
CA PHE A 274 -7.44 -2.98 21.47
C PHE A 274 -7.66 -2.92 23.00
N GLN A 275 -8.41 -3.87 23.58
CA GLN A 275 -8.80 -3.88 24.99
C GLN A 275 -8.21 -5.05 25.79
N SER A 276 -7.41 -5.93 25.17
CA SER A 276 -6.81 -7.08 25.87
C SER A 276 -5.80 -6.62 26.95
N PRO A 277 -5.83 -7.18 28.17
CA PRO A 277 -4.90 -6.83 29.26
C PRO A 277 -3.43 -7.18 28.96
N ASN A 278 -3.18 -8.00 27.93
CA ASN A 278 -1.84 -8.32 27.41
C ASN A 278 -1.52 -7.59 26.09
N SER A 279 -2.32 -6.59 25.68
CA SER A 279 -1.98 -5.75 24.54
C SER A 279 -0.87 -4.78 24.95
N PRO A 280 0.30 -4.77 24.28
CA PRO A 280 1.32 -3.72 24.48
C PRO A 280 0.78 -2.31 24.16
N TYR A 281 -0.40 -2.24 23.53
CA TYR A 281 -1.00 -1.05 22.95
C TYR A 281 -2.29 -0.63 23.68
N GLY A 282 -2.60 -1.27 24.82
CA GLY A 282 -3.70 -0.90 25.69
C GLY A 282 -3.40 0.38 26.48
N ARG A 283 -3.95 1.50 26.02
CA ARG A 283 -3.92 2.87 26.57
C ARG A 283 -2.66 3.70 26.25
N ARG A 284 -2.87 4.69 25.38
CA ARG A 284 -2.77 6.12 25.73
C ARG A 284 -3.76 6.86 24.83
N TYR A 285 -4.78 7.43 25.48
CA TYR A 285 -5.76 8.34 24.87
C TYR A 285 -5.08 9.62 24.42
#